data_AF-A0A2V8S514-F1
#
_entry.id   AF-A0A2V8S514-F1
#
_cell.length_a   1.000
_cell.length_b   1.000
_cell.length_c   1.000
_cell.angle_alpha   90.00
_cell.angle_beta   90.00
_cell.angle_gamma   90.00
#
_symmetry.space_group_name_H-M   'P 1'
#
loop_
_entity.id
_entity.type
_entity.pdbx_description
1 polymer ?
#
loop_
_entity_poly.entity_id
_entity_poly.type
_entity_poly.pdbx_seq_one_letter_code
_entity_poly.pdbx_strand_id
1 'polypeptide(L)'
;MERPSRHRPSEDSGGGEGLLSWRTGGAICFALAGLLAIPACAGGAQGEAGSSPAAPREGGEMKGYVKPSDEEIRKRLTPTQYQVTQKEGTEPAFRNEYWNNKQPGLYVDVVSGEPLFSSLDKYDSGTGWPSFTRPLEPDALATHEDRTLGMSRVEVRSRQAGSHLGHLFDDGPAPTGQRYCMNSAALRFVPVERLAAEGYGKYLPLFAAPGVPAARKGNAPDGKPGRREVALLAGGCFWGMQEIIRKIPGVLATEVGYTGGKVPHATYEQVKSGRTGHAESIRVVFDPERLSYEDLLGWFFRMHDPTTPNRQGNDTGAQYRSAIFYIGEAQRKTAEAVKARVDASGKWKRPIVTEIVPASDFWPAEDYHQDYLEKNPGGYTCHFLRD
;
A
#
# COMPACT_ATOMS: atom_id res chain seq x y z
N MET A 1 -32.63 -42.08 -53.51
CA MET A 1 -31.61 -43.08 -53.12
C MET A 1 -30.72 -42.41 -52.09
N GLU A 2 -30.54 -42.82 -50.84
CA GLU A 2 -31.17 -43.75 -49.91
C GLU A 2 -30.47 -43.43 -48.57
N ARG A 3 -31.21 -43.27 -47.47
CA ARG A 3 -30.66 -43.41 -46.11
C ARG A 3 -30.56 -44.91 -45.82
N PRO A 4 -29.66 -45.41 -44.95
CA PRO A 4 -29.89 -45.45 -43.48
C PRO A 4 -28.56 -45.28 -42.69
N SER A 5 -28.42 -45.28 -41.36
CA SER A 5 -29.10 -45.99 -40.28
C SER A 5 -28.78 -45.28 -38.94
N ARG A 6 -29.78 -45.16 -38.06
CA ARG A 6 -29.64 -44.80 -36.64
C ARG A 6 -29.64 -46.10 -35.83
N HIS A 7 -28.74 -46.22 -34.85
CA HIS A 7 -28.82 -47.24 -33.80
C HIS A 7 -29.47 -46.68 -32.53
N ARG A 8 -30.48 -47.39 -32.03
CA ARG A 8 -30.97 -47.41 -30.63
C ARG A 8 -30.35 -48.63 -29.92
N PRO A 9 -30.39 -48.65 -28.58
CA PRO A 9 -31.29 -49.61 -27.94
C PRO A 9 -32.24 -49.00 -26.88
N SER A 10 -33.30 -49.79 -26.61
CA SER A 10 -34.42 -49.76 -25.64
C SER A 10 -34.01 -49.71 -24.16
N GLU A 11 -34.64 -48.92 -23.28
CA GLU A 11 -35.91 -49.12 -22.50
C GLU A 11 -35.86 -50.17 -21.39
N ASP A 12 -35.96 -49.72 -20.12
CA ASP A 12 -36.82 -50.20 -18.99
C ASP A 12 -36.39 -49.43 -17.70
N SER A 13 -37.18 -49.11 -16.66
CA SER A 13 -38.59 -48.74 -16.42
C SER A 13 -38.72 -48.28 -14.95
N GLY A 14 -39.74 -47.47 -14.63
CA GLY A 14 -40.24 -47.16 -13.27
C GLY A 14 -39.50 -46.02 -12.53
N GLY A 15 -40.07 -44.88 -12.15
CA GLY A 15 -41.46 -44.54 -11.86
C GLY A 15 -41.68 -44.45 -10.35
N GLY A 16 -41.97 -43.26 -9.82
CA GLY A 16 -42.62 -43.11 -8.51
C GLY A 16 -42.12 -41.97 -7.62
N GLU A 17 -42.82 -40.84 -7.67
CA GLU A 17 -42.78 -39.76 -6.69
C GLU A 17 -43.27 -40.21 -5.30
N GLY A 18 -42.86 -39.49 -4.24
CA GLY A 18 -43.41 -39.69 -2.90
C GLY A 18 -42.91 -38.69 -1.87
N LEU A 19 -43.53 -37.51 -1.82
CA LEU A 19 -43.63 -36.72 -0.58
C LEU A 19 -44.25 -37.59 0.52
N LEU A 20 -43.80 -37.47 1.77
CA LEU A 20 -44.72 -37.30 2.91
C LEU A 20 -44.02 -36.81 4.18
N SER A 21 -44.54 -35.68 4.66
CA SER A 21 -44.43 -35.15 6.01
C SER A 21 -44.97 -36.15 7.04
N TRP A 22 -44.33 -36.25 8.21
CA TRP A 22 -45.00 -36.66 9.44
C TRP A 22 -44.57 -35.77 10.62
N ARG A 23 -45.52 -34.96 11.08
CA ARG A 23 -45.55 -34.39 12.44
C ARG A 23 -46.25 -35.39 13.37
N THR A 24 -46.01 -35.15 14.66
CA THR A 24 -46.81 -35.49 15.85
C THR A 24 -46.59 -36.83 16.54
N GLY A 25 -46.21 -36.71 17.82
CA GLY A 25 -46.86 -37.44 18.92
C GLY A 25 -45.91 -38.05 19.94
N GLY A 26 -45.92 -37.56 21.18
CA GLY A 26 -45.46 -38.35 22.33
C GLY A 26 -44.75 -37.55 23.42
N ALA A 27 -45.51 -37.07 24.39
CA ALA A 27 -45.06 -36.34 25.58
C ALA A 27 -44.45 -37.26 26.64
N ILE A 28 -43.41 -36.81 27.35
CA ILE A 28 -43.15 -37.17 28.76
C ILE A 28 -42.61 -35.92 29.48
N CYS A 29 -43.37 -35.48 30.50
CA CYS A 29 -43.00 -34.46 31.46
C CYS A 29 -41.99 -34.99 32.48
N PHE A 30 -40.94 -34.23 32.78
CA PHE A 30 -40.45 -34.07 34.16
C PHE A 30 -39.95 -32.63 34.33
N ALA A 31 -40.55 -31.95 35.31
CA ALA A 31 -40.14 -30.64 35.78
C ALA A 31 -38.88 -30.76 36.65
N LEU A 32 -38.01 -29.75 36.63
CA LEU A 32 -37.45 -29.15 37.84
C LEU A 32 -36.69 -27.85 37.54
N ALA A 33 -36.86 -26.92 38.47
CA ALA A 33 -36.47 -25.52 38.50
C ALA A 33 -34.95 -25.26 38.51
N GLY A 34 -34.56 -24.03 38.16
CA GLY A 34 -33.23 -23.51 38.48
C GLY A 34 -32.87 -22.21 37.77
N LEU A 35 -33.45 -21.09 38.21
CA LEU A 35 -32.93 -19.75 37.96
C LEU A 35 -31.51 -19.64 38.56
N LEU A 36 -30.53 -19.16 37.79
CA LEU A 36 -29.37 -18.46 38.34
C LEU A 36 -28.88 -17.44 37.29
N ALA A 37 -29.31 -16.19 37.47
CA ALA A 37 -28.64 -15.03 36.92
C ALA A 37 -27.43 -14.72 37.81
N ILE A 38 -26.27 -14.53 37.20
CA ILE A 38 -25.08 -13.95 37.85
C ILE A 38 -24.72 -12.66 37.07
N PRO A 39 -24.66 -11.50 37.74
CA PRO A 39 -24.23 -10.22 37.16
C PRO A 39 -22.71 -10.02 37.32
N ALA A 40 -22.24 -8.86 36.86
CA ALA A 40 -20.92 -8.24 37.07
C ALA A 40 -19.86 -8.60 36.00
N CYS A 41 -18.95 -7.72 35.57
CA CYS A 41 -18.74 -6.28 35.75
C CYS A 41 -17.68 -5.88 34.70
N ALA A 42 -17.64 -4.60 34.36
CA ALA A 42 -16.59 -3.99 33.56
C ALA A 42 -15.18 -4.21 34.15
N GLY A 43 -14.19 -4.39 33.28
CA GLY A 43 -12.77 -4.41 33.62
C GLY A 43 -11.93 -4.36 32.34
N GLY A 44 -11.40 -3.17 32.03
CA GLY A 44 -10.66 -2.90 30.81
C GLY A 44 -9.28 -3.56 30.75
N ALA A 45 -8.78 -3.69 29.52
CA ALA A 45 -7.35 -3.69 29.21
C ALA A 45 -7.21 -3.18 27.77
N GLN A 46 -7.17 -1.86 27.62
CA GLN A 46 -6.58 -1.24 26.44
C GLN A 46 -5.08 -1.49 26.52
N GLY A 47 -4.54 -2.26 25.57
CA GLY A 47 -3.09 -2.34 25.39
C GLY A 47 -2.60 -1.02 24.81
N GLU A 48 -2.02 -0.18 25.66
CA GLU A 48 -1.29 1.00 25.21
C GLU A 48 -0.04 0.56 24.43
N ALA A 49 0.03 0.98 23.17
CA ALA A 49 1.23 0.89 22.36
C ALA A 49 2.34 1.73 23.01
N GLY A 50 3.54 1.14 23.12
CA GLY A 50 4.71 1.76 23.74
C GLY A 50 5.02 3.15 23.19
N SER A 51 5.26 4.09 24.11
CA SER A 51 5.61 5.47 23.81
C SER A 51 6.90 5.54 22.97
N SER A 52 6.82 6.23 21.82
CA SER A 52 7.98 6.54 20.96
C SER A 52 9.08 7.27 21.73
N PRO A 53 10.37 7.03 21.41
CA PRO A 53 11.47 7.82 21.96
C PRO A 53 11.30 9.30 21.62
N ALA A 54 11.75 10.16 22.52
CA ALA A 54 11.68 11.60 22.37
C ALA A 54 12.35 12.04 21.06
N ALA A 55 11.64 12.82 20.25
CA ALA A 55 12.17 13.46 19.06
C ALA A 55 13.47 14.23 19.41
N PRO A 56 14.48 14.24 18.52
CA PRO A 56 15.68 15.03 18.74
C PRO A 56 15.31 16.51 18.91
N ARG A 57 16.05 17.22 19.78
CA ARG A 57 15.95 18.68 19.87
C ARG A 57 16.32 19.28 18.50
N GLU A 58 15.71 20.43 18.19
CA GLU A 58 15.72 21.07 16.86
C GLU A 58 17.01 20.86 16.06
N GLY A 59 16.86 20.33 14.83
CA GLY A 59 17.94 20.22 13.87
C GLY A 59 18.65 18.86 13.84
N GLY A 60 18.06 17.79 14.38
CA GLY A 60 18.66 16.44 14.32
C GLY A 60 20.06 16.33 14.93
N GLU A 61 20.49 17.33 15.70
CA GLU A 61 21.76 17.32 16.42
C GLU A 61 21.56 16.59 17.75
N MET A 62 22.16 15.42 17.90
CA MET A 62 22.09 14.58 19.09
C MET A 62 23.01 15.08 20.23
N LYS A 63 23.14 16.40 20.42
CA LYS A 63 24.00 16.97 21.47
C LYS A 63 23.49 16.56 22.85
N GLY A 64 24.32 15.83 23.58
CA GLY A 64 24.01 15.36 24.94
C GLY A 64 23.13 14.11 24.99
N TYR A 65 23.04 13.33 23.90
CA TYR A 65 22.40 12.02 23.94
C TYR A 65 23.13 11.09 24.93
N VAL A 66 22.36 10.47 25.80
CA VAL A 66 22.83 9.40 26.69
C VAL A 66 22.05 8.15 26.32
N LYS A 67 22.77 7.09 25.93
CA LYS A 67 22.14 5.81 25.58
C LYS A 67 21.33 5.30 26.78
N PRO A 68 20.02 5.01 26.61
CA PRO A 68 19.21 4.41 27.68
C PRO A 68 19.79 3.05 28.11
N SER A 69 19.47 2.62 29.32
CA SER A 69 19.87 1.30 29.81
C SER A 69 19.26 0.17 28.96
N ASP A 70 19.90 -1.00 28.92
CA ASP A 70 19.40 -2.16 28.18
C ASP A 70 17.96 -2.54 28.59
N GLU A 71 17.65 -2.43 29.90
CA GLU A 71 16.30 -2.68 30.42
C GLU A 71 15.27 -1.69 29.87
N GLU A 72 15.60 -0.39 29.80
CA GLU A 72 14.73 0.62 29.21
C GLU A 72 14.54 0.39 27.71
N ILE A 73 15.61 0.06 26.99
CA ILE A 73 15.55 -0.26 25.55
C ILE A 73 14.63 -1.46 25.34
N ARG A 74 14.78 -2.52 26.15
CA ARG A 74 13.94 -3.73 26.07
C ARG A 74 12.46 -3.48 26.35
N LYS A 75 12.13 -2.49 27.21
CA LYS A 75 10.74 -2.08 27.48
C LYS A 75 10.14 -1.24 26.35
N ARG A 76 10.96 -0.44 25.66
CA ARG A 76 10.52 0.47 24.58
C ARG A 76 10.38 -0.22 23.22
N LEU A 77 11.29 -1.15 22.92
CA LEU A 77 11.35 -1.81 21.61
C LEU A 77 10.48 -3.06 21.55
N THR A 78 10.00 -3.40 20.36
CA THR A 78 9.43 -4.73 20.12
C THR A 78 10.51 -5.81 20.27
N PRO A 79 10.14 -7.09 20.49
CA PRO A 79 11.11 -8.17 20.58
C PRO A 79 12.04 -8.25 19.37
N THR A 80 11.52 -8.08 18.15
CA THR A 80 12.34 -8.09 16.92
C THR A 80 13.27 -6.88 16.86
N GLN A 81 12.79 -5.67 17.17
CA GLN A 81 13.63 -4.46 17.19
C GLN A 81 14.76 -4.59 18.21
N TYR A 82 14.49 -5.13 19.40
CA TYR A 82 15.52 -5.39 20.41
C TYR A 82 16.54 -6.45 19.96
N GLN A 83 16.07 -7.57 19.40
CA GLN A 83 16.95 -8.62 18.89
C GLN A 83 17.85 -8.12 17.76
N VAL A 84 17.31 -7.35 16.82
CA VAL A 84 18.09 -6.77 15.73
C VAL A 84 19.08 -5.74 16.27
N THR A 85 18.60 -4.71 16.97
CA THR A 85 19.46 -3.57 17.35
C THR A 85 20.48 -3.89 18.43
N GLN A 86 20.15 -4.75 19.42
CA GLN A 86 21.01 -5.01 20.58
C GLN A 86 21.67 -6.38 20.56
N LYS A 87 21.18 -7.34 19.76
CA LYS A 87 21.70 -8.73 19.69
C LYS A 87 22.16 -9.13 18.29
N GLU A 88 22.36 -8.16 17.40
CA GLU A 88 22.90 -8.37 16.04
C GLU A 88 22.05 -9.35 15.22
N GLY A 89 20.75 -9.42 15.53
CA GLY A 89 19.80 -10.23 14.79
C GLY A 89 19.54 -9.67 13.39
N THR A 90 18.98 -10.51 12.52
CA THR A 90 18.54 -10.11 11.18
C THR A 90 17.07 -10.49 11.02
N GLU A 91 16.24 -9.54 10.60
CA GLU A 91 14.82 -9.81 10.32
C GLU A 91 14.65 -10.55 8.98
N PRO A 92 13.53 -11.24 8.71
CA PRO A 92 13.35 -11.96 7.46
C PRO A 92 13.20 -11.04 6.22
N ALA A 93 13.82 -11.44 5.11
CA ALA A 93 13.64 -10.80 3.80
C ALA A 93 12.16 -10.76 3.37
N PHE A 94 11.73 -9.67 2.74
CA PHE A 94 10.38 -9.44 2.18
C PHE A 94 9.24 -9.50 3.20
N ARG A 95 9.55 -9.70 4.48
CA ARG A 95 8.59 -9.78 5.59
C ARG A 95 8.99 -8.81 6.70
N ASN A 96 9.23 -7.58 6.28
CA ASN A 96 9.60 -6.47 7.14
C ASN A 96 8.89 -5.18 6.69
N GLU A 97 9.04 -4.12 7.46
CA GLU A 97 8.21 -2.91 7.30
C GLU A 97 8.63 -2.04 6.11
N TYR A 98 9.92 -1.97 5.80
CA TYR A 98 10.46 -0.93 4.91
C TYR A 98 11.11 -1.43 3.63
N TRP A 99 11.16 -2.75 3.36
CA TRP A 99 11.73 -3.25 2.10
C TRP A 99 11.10 -2.59 0.87
N ASN A 100 9.77 -2.49 0.81
CA ASN A 100 9.03 -1.90 -0.30
C ASN A 100 8.59 -0.44 -0.07
N ASN A 101 9.00 0.21 1.03
CA ASN A 101 8.63 1.60 1.27
C ASN A 101 9.32 2.52 0.23
N LYS A 102 8.53 3.38 -0.42
CA LYS A 102 8.95 4.36 -1.44
C LYS A 102 8.55 5.80 -1.08
N GLN A 103 7.98 6.02 0.09
CA GLN A 103 7.57 7.37 0.52
C GLN A 103 8.81 8.27 0.70
N PRO A 104 8.72 9.57 0.37
CA PRO A 104 9.79 10.50 0.63
C PRO A 104 9.91 10.75 2.14
N GLY A 105 11.11 10.64 2.69
CA GLY A 105 11.35 10.85 4.12
C GLY A 105 12.74 10.41 4.58
N LEU A 106 12.93 10.38 5.89
CA LEU A 106 14.14 9.91 6.54
C LEU A 106 13.91 8.57 7.24
N TYR A 107 14.94 7.74 7.28
CA TYR A 107 15.02 6.59 8.15
C TYR A 107 15.94 6.94 9.32
N VAL A 108 15.38 6.87 10.52
CA VAL A 108 16.08 7.22 11.76
C VAL A 108 16.29 5.98 12.61
N ASP A 109 17.31 5.98 13.45
CA ASP A 109 17.55 4.91 14.43
C ASP A 109 16.34 4.78 15.35
N VAL A 110 15.79 3.56 15.46
CA VAL A 110 14.62 3.31 16.32
C VAL A 110 14.92 3.54 17.81
N VAL A 111 16.19 3.48 18.23
CA VAL A 111 16.60 3.66 19.62
C VAL A 111 16.83 5.14 19.96
N SER A 112 17.66 5.81 19.16
CA SER A 112 18.10 7.18 19.45
C SER A 112 17.30 8.25 18.71
N GLY A 113 16.65 7.92 17.60
CA GLY A 113 16.09 8.90 16.68
C GLY A 113 17.14 9.62 15.82
N GLU A 114 18.41 9.21 15.86
CA GLU A 114 19.46 9.74 14.98
C GLU A 114 19.07 9.53 13.51
N PRO A 115 19.14 10.55 12.64
CA PRO A 115 18.80 10.40 11.24
C PRO A 115 19.93 9.69 10.48
N LEU A 116 19.63 8.52 9.91
CA LEU A 116 20.64 7.60 9.36
C LEU A 116 20.66 7.59 7.83
N PHE A 117 19.49 7.53 7.19
CA PHE A 117 19.37 7.40 5.73
C PHE A 117 18.26 8.28 5.18
N SER A 118 18.41 8.70 3.93
CA SER A 118 17.38 9.37 3.14
C SER A 118 16.66 8.37 2.23
N SER A 119 15.35 8.54 2.04
CA SER A 119 14.63 7.82 0.98
C SER A 119 15.15 8.14 -0.43
N LEU A 120 15.87 9.24 -0.62
CA LEU A 120 16.47 9.64 -1.91
C LEU A 120 17.61 8.72 -2.34
N ASP A 121 18.26 8.10 -1.37
CA ASP A 121 19.35 7.15 -1.59
C ASP A 121 18.87 5.70 -1.46
N LYS A 122 17.58 5.50 -1.18
CA LYS A 122 16.96 4.16 -1.11
C LYS A 122 16.70 3.64 -2.52
N TYR A 123 17.04 2.39 -2.76
CA TYR A 123 16.78 1.72 -4.03
C TYR A 123 16.32 0.27 -3.81
N ASP A 124 15.86 -0.37 -4.89
CA ASP A 124 15.51 -1.79 -4.86
C ASP A 124 16.74 -2.64 -5.20
N SER A 125 17.26 -3.37 -4.23
CA SER A 125 18.38 -4.29 -4.41
C SER A 125 17.94 -5.71 -4.76
N GLY A 126 16.63 -6.02 -4.73
CA GLY A 126 16.10 -7.37 -4.86
C GLY A 126 16.38 -8.29 -3.66
N THR A 127 16.98 -7.79 -2.59
CA THR A 127 17.37 -8.61 -1.42
C THR A 127 16.22 -8.82 -0.42
N GLY A 128 15.18 -7.97 -0.48
CA GLY A 128 14.06 -8.01 0.47
C GLY A 128 14.30 -7.26 1.77
N TRP A 129 15.34 -6.43 1.85
CA TRP A 129 15.58 -5.47 2.94
C TRP A 129 15.73 -4.05 2.38
N PRO A 130 15.39 -2.99 3.16
CA PRO A 130 15.66 -1.62 2.74
C PRO A 130 17.16 -1.43 2.47
N SER A 131 17.48 -0.98 1.26
CA SER A 131 18.86 -0.81 0.78
C SER A 131 19.10 0.63 0.36
N PHE A 132 20.25 1.18 0.76
CA PHE A 132 20.64 2.56 0.47
C PHE A 132 22.02 2.63 -0.17
N THR A 133 22.27 3.65 -0.99
CA THR A 133 23.57 3.84 -1.66
C THR A 133 24.59 4.58 -0.81
N ARG A 134 24.13 5.32 0.22
CA ARG A 134 24.94 6.08 1.18
C ARG A 134 24.14 6.46 2.44
N PRO A 135 24.81 6.75 3.57
CA PRO A 135 24.18 7.41 4.70
C PRO A 135 23.72 8.82 4.38
N LEU A 136 22.80 9.34 5.19
CA LEU A 136 22.38 10.73 5.16
C LEU A 136 23.54 11.67 5.54
N GLU A 137 24.28 11.32 6.59
CA GLU A 137 25.47 12.02 7.05
C GLU A 137 26.62 11.01 7.19
N PRO A 138 27.83 11.27 6.67
CA PRO A 138 28.96 10.34 6.76
C PRO A 138 29.28 9.92 8.20
N ASP A 139 29.10 10.83 9.15
CA ASP A 139 29.42 10.62 10.56
C ASP A 139 28.26 10.02 11.37
N ALA A 140 27.12 9.67 10.76
CA ALA A 140 26.03 8.99 11.47
C ALA A 140 26.29 7.50 11.72
N LEU A 141 27.20 6.88 10.94
CA LEU A 141 27.41 5.43 10.94
C LEU A 141 28.82 5.03 11.37
N ALA A 142 28.91 3.97 12.17
CA ALA A 142 30.16 3.27 12.47
C ALA A 142 30.19 1.93 11.73
N THR A 143 31.33 1.60 11.13
CA THR A 143 31.53 0.33 10.42
C THR A 143 32.52 -0.56 11.17
N HIS A 144 32.20 -1.84 11.30
CA HIS A 144 33.04 -2.83 11.99
C HIS A 144 33.25 -4.05 11.10
N GLU A 145 34.44 -4.65 11.15
CA GLU A 145 34.67 -5.92 10.46
C GLU A 145 33.96 -7.05 11.21
N ASP A 146 33.08 -7.76 10.51
CA ASP A 146 32.31 -8.89 11.02
C ASP A 146 32.81 -10.18 10.34
N ARG A 147 33.49 -11.03 11.12
CA ARG A 147 34.01 -12.34 10.69
C ARG A 147 33.17 -13.52 11.19
N THR A 148 31.97 -13.25 11.71
CA THR A 148 31.07 -14.29 12.19
C THR A 148 30.59 -15.18 11.04
N LEU A 149 30.19 -16.41 11.35
CA LEU A 149 29.72 -17.40 10.37
C LEU A 149 30.72 -17.72 9.23
N GLY A 150 32.02 -17.44 9.42
CA GLY A 150 33.06 -17.72 8.43
C GLY A 150 32.99 -16.82 7.18
N MET A 151 32.21 -15.75 7.22
CA MET A 151 32.10 -14.75 6.16
C MET A 151 32.80 -13.47 6.60
N SER A 152 33.45 -12.76 5.67
CA SER A 152 33.93 -11.39 5.94
C SER A 152 32.88 -10.40 5.46
N ARG A 153 32.25 -9.70 6.40
CA ARG A 153 31.23 -8.68 6.15
C ARG A 153 31.62 -7.38 6.87
N VAL A 154 31.05 -6.27 6.44
CA VAL A 154 31.20 -4.99 7.14
C VAL A 154 29.88 -4.70 7.86
N GLU A 155 29.86 -4.85 9.18
CA GLU A 155 28.72 -4.47 10.01
C GLU A 155 28.57 -2.95 10.01
N VAL A 156 27.32 -2.48 9.97
CA VAL A 156 26.96 -1.06 10.10
C VAL A 156 26.16 -0.86 11.37
N ARG A 157 26.60 0.10 12.20
CA ARG A 157 25.94 0.52 13.44
C ARG A 157 25.62 2.01 13.44
N SER A 158 24.56 2.42 14.14
CA SER A 158 24.36 3.85 14.44
C SER A 158 25.46 4.33 15.38
N ARG A 159 26.05 5.49 15.11
CA ARG A 159 27.16 5.99 15.93
C ARG A 159 26.70 6.36 17.34
N GLN A 160 25.50 6.93 17.50
CA GLN A 160 25.05 7.41 18.80
C GLN A 160 24.52 6.31 19.73
N ALA A 161 23.70 5.39 19.22
CA ALA A 161 23.15 4.31 20.05
C ALA A 161 23.98 3.02 19.99
N GLY A 162 24.87 2.87 19.02
CA GLY A 162 25.53 1.59 18.74
C GLY A 162 24.56 0.50 18.30
N SER A 163 23.37 0.88 17.78
CA SER A 163 22.37 -0.07 17.30
C SER A 163 22.93 -0.82 16.09
N HIS A 164 22.87 -2.14 16.09
CA HIS A 164 23.11 -2.93 14.87
C HIS A 164 22.03 -2.59 13.85
N LEU A 165 22.46 -2.14 12.67
CA LEU A 165 21.56 -1.74 11.58
C LEU A 165 21.51 -2.81 10.49
N GLY A 166 22.67 -3.37 10.12
CA GLY A 166 22.80 -4.37 9.07
C GLY A 166 24.23 -4.40 8.56
N HIS A 167 24.39 -4.57 7.24
CA HIS A 167 25.71 -4.74 6.62
C HIS A 167 25.90 -3.87 5.37
N LEU A 168 27.14 -3.50 5.12
CA LEU A 168 27.62 -2.80 3.94
C LEU A 168 28.28 -3.79 2.97
N PHE A 169 27.99 -3.63 1.69
CA PHE A 169 28.50 -4.44 0.59
C PHE A 169 29.00 -3.54 -0.56
N ASP A 170 29.99 -4.01 -1.30
CA ASP A 170 30.58 -3.30 -2.46
C ASP A 170 29.91 -3.67 -3.81
N ASP A 171 28.64 -4.07 -3.77
CA ASP A 171 27.83 -4.49 -4.92
C ASP A 171 26.65 -3.53 -5.18
N GLY A 172 26.75 -2.30 -4.69
CA GLY A 172 25.74 -1.26 -4.89
C GLY A 172 25.81 -0.62 -6.27
N PRO A 173 24.77 0.15 -6.65
CA PRO A 173 24.77 0.89 -7.90
C PRO A 173 25.78 2.05 -7.88
N ALA A 174 26.14 2.51 -9.08
CA ALA A 174 26.85 3.78 -9.23
C ALA A 174 26.03 4.96 -8.66
N PRO A 175 26.68 6.04 -8.19
CA PRO A 175 28.11 6.32 -8.27
C PRO A 175 28.95 5.76 -7.11
N THR A 176 28.33 5.36 -5.99
CA THR A 176 29.08 4.96 -4.79
C THR A 176 29.60 3.53 -4.88
N GLY A 177 28.91 2.66 -5.62
CA GLY A 177 29.21 1.22 -5.64
C GLY A 177 28.85 0.51 -4.33
N GLN A 178 28.26 1.23 -3.36
CA GLN A 178 28.01 0.74 -2.01
C GLN A 178 26.53 0.41 -1.81
N ARG A 179 26.26 -0.72 -1.15
CA ARG A 179 24.92 -1.14 -0.72
C ARG A 179 24.87 -1.27 0.78
N TYR A 180 24.20 -0.32 1.43
CA TYR A 180 23.83 -0.38 2.84
C TYR A 180 22.53 -1.17 2.96
N CYS A 181 22.63 -2.46 3.28
CA CYS A 181 21.49 -3.36 3.43
C CYS A 181 21.07 -3.44 4.90
N MET A 182 20.02 -2.70 5.26
CA MET A 182 19.65 -2.47 6.66
C MET A 182 18.40 -3.26 7.05
N ASN A 183 18.26 -3.55 8.34
CA ASN A 183 17.03 -4.09 8.91
C ASN A 183 16.04 -2.96 9.16
N SER A 184 14.81 -3.09 8.67
CA SER A 184 13.67 -2.24 9.00
C SER A 184 13.42 -2.18 10.51
N ALA A 185 13.57 -3.30 11.22
CA ALA A 185 13.46 -3.34 12.67
C ALA A 185 14.53 -2.50 13.42
N ALA A 186 15.59 -2.04 12.75
CA ALA A 186 16.53 -1.08 13.34
C ALA A 186 16.16 0.38 13.04
N LEU A 187 15.17 0.59 12.18
CA LEU A 187 14.82 1.90 11.63
C LEU A 187 13.41 2.30 12.06
N ARG A 188 13.15 3.60 12.05
CA ARG A 188 11.83 4.21 12.06
C ARG A 188 11.75 5.19 10.90
N PHE A 189 10.67 5.14 10.13
CA PHE A 189 10.49 6.06 9.02
C PHE A 189 9.80 7.36 9.46
N VAL A 190 10.34 8.50 9.04
CA VAL A 190 9.76 9.84 9.24
C VAL A 190 9.48 10.45 7.87
N PRO A 191 8.21 10.54 7.44
CA PRO A 191 7.89 11.10 6.14
C PRO A 191 8.18 12.61 6.09
N VAL A 192 8.43 13.16 4.89
CA VAL A 192 8.84 14.57 4.70
C VAL A 192 7.93 15.56 5.44
N GLU A 193 6.61 15.35 5.39
CA GLU A 193 5.61 16.19 6.05
C GLU A 193 5.73 16.22 7.59
N ARG A 194 6.44 15.25 8.19
CA ARG A 194 6.67 15.15 9.64
C ARG A 194 8.05 15.61 10.06
N LEU A 195 8.96 15.88 9.12
CA LEU A 195 10.35 16.22 9.45
C LEU A 195 10.45 17.46 10.34
N ALA A 196 9.77 18.56 10.00
CA ALA A 196 9.78 19.75 10.86
C ALA A 196 9.17 19.47 12.25
N ALA A 197 8.01 18.83 12.28
CA ALA A 197 7.29 18.54 13.52
C ALA A 197 8.06 17.60 14.46
N GLU A 198 8.91 16.74 13.91
CA GLU A 198 9.71 15.77 14.67
C GLU A 198 11.17 16.18 14.84
N GLY A 199 11.50 17.47 14.60
CA GLY A 199 12.83 18.02 14.89
C GLY A 199 13.89 17.82 13.80
N TYR A 200 13.52 17.25 12.65
CA TYR A 200 14.36 16.99 11.48
C TYR A 200 14.25 18.09 10.39
N GLY A 201 13.70 19.26 10.74
CA GLY A 201 13.42 20.35 9.78
C GLY A 201 14.61 20.76 8.91
N LYS A 202 15.85 20.63 9.41
CA LYS A 202 17.08 20.94 8.64
C LYS A 202 17.24 20.12 7.36
N TYR A 203 16.59 18.96 7.26
CA TYR A 203 16.67 18.06 6.11
C TYR A 203 15.58 18.31 5.07
N LEU A 204 14.59 19.18 5.35
CA LEU A 204 13.56 19.54 4.38
C LEU A 204 14.11 20.01 3.03
N PRO A 205 15.20 20.81 2.95
CA PRO A 205 15.77 21.24 1.67
C PRO A 205 16.24 20.09 0.78
N LEU A 206 16.61 18.92 1.34
CA LEU A 206 17.02 17.74 0.54
C LEU A 206 15.88 17.28 -0.38
N PHE A 207 14.64 17.47 0.05
CA PHE A 207 13.43 17.05 -0.65
C PHE A 207 12.80 18.19 -1.48
N ALA A 208 13.47 19.35 -1.57
CA ALA A 208 12.97 20.52 -2.28
C ALA A 208 13.57 20.68 -3.70
N ALA A 209 14.57 19.88 -4.08
CA ALA A 209 15.25 19.99 -5.37
C ALA A 209 14.39 19.46 -6.56
N PRO A 210 14.48 20.08 -7.75
CA PRO A 210 13.78 19.60 -8.95
C PRO A 210 14.32 18.23 -9.38
N GLY A 211 13.44 17.23 -9.46
CA GLY A 211 13.76 15.86 -9.86
C GLY A 211 13.72 14.82 -8.74
N VAL A 212 13.68 15.26 -7.48
CA VAL A 212 13.14 14.47 -6.38
C VAL A 212 11.62 14.63 -6.44
N PRO A 213 10.78 13.58 -6.29
CA PRO A 213 9.37 13.79 -6.03
C PRO A 213 9.30 14.53 -4.70
N ALA A 214 9.25 15.87 -4.76
CA ALA A 214 8.88 16.68 -3.62
C ALA A 214 7.61 16.04 -3.08
N ALA A 215 7.56 15.80 -1.76
CA ALA A 215 6.29 15.53 -1.11
C ALA A 215 5.36 16.64 -1.58
N ARG A 216 4.44 16.30 -2.49
CA ARG A 216 3.62 17.29 -3.18
C ARG A 216 2.92 18.06 -2.08
N LYS A 217 3.11 19.38 -2.05
CA LYS A 217 2.54 20.26 -1.04
C LYS A 217 1.04 20.03 -0.95
N GLY A 218 0.63 19.19 0.00
CA GLY A 218 -0.71 19.23 0.54
C GLY A 218 -0.78 20.52 1.35
N ASN A 219 -1.14 21.63 0.70
CA ASN A 219 -1.56 22.82 1.44
C ASN A 219 -2.85 22.45 2.18
N ALA A 220 -2.73 21.91 3.40
CA ALA A 220 -3.76 22.04 4.41
C ALA A 220 -3.50 23.38 5.12
N PRO A 221 -4.46 24.32 5.12
CA PRO A 221 -4.42 25.38 6.13
C PRO A 221 -4.59 24.69 7.49
N ASP A 222 -3.77 25.08 8.46
CA ASP A 222 -4.00 24.80 9.88
C ASP A 222 -3.60 23.40 10.41
N GLY A 223 -2.31 23.04 10.29
CA GLY A 223 -1.53 22.45 11.41
C GLY A 223 -2.01 21.16 12.09
N LYS A 224 -2.99 20.43 11.56
CA LYS A 224 -3.42 19.10 12.01
C LYS A 224 -2.99 18.05 10.98
N PRO A 225 -2.60 16.82 11.38
CA PRO A 225 -2.40 15.73 10.43
C PRO A 225 -3.74 15.44 9.76
N GLY A 226 -3.91 15.95 8.53
CA GLY A 226 -5.11 15.71 7.73
C GLY A 226 -5.31 14.20 7.58
N ARG A 227 -6.55 13.75 7.78
CA ARG A 227 -6.93 12.36 7.54
C ARG A 227 -6.54 11.99 6.10
N ARG A 228 -6.13 10.74 5.86
CA ARG A 228 -5.81 10.25 4.52
C ARG A 228 -6.64 9.02 4.21
N GLU A 229 -7.20 8.98 3.02
CA GLU A 229 -7.90 7.81 2.49
C GLU A 229 -7.31 7.41 1.14
N VAL A 230 -7.49 6.13 0.79
CA VAL A 230 -6.93 5.53 -0.42
C VAL A 230 -8.06 5.00 -1.30
N ALA A 231 -8.01 5.29 -2.59
CA ALA A 231 -8.89 4.72 -3.61
C ALA A 231 -8.07 3.97 -4.67
N LEU A 232 -8.60 2.84 -5.15
CA LEU A 232 -8.06 2.08 -6.28
C LEU A 232 -9.09 2.07 -7.41
N LEU A 233 -8.74 2.66 -8.55
CA LEU A 233 -9.65 2.90 -9.66
C LEU A 233 -9.05 2.43 -10.99
N ALA A 234 -9.85 1.92 -11.91
CA ALA A 234 -9.46 1.59 -13.28
C ALA A 234 -10.49 2.16 -14.25
N GLY A 235 -10.04 2.79 -15.32
CA GLY A 235 -10.92 3.49 -16.26
C GLY A 235 -10.34 3.60 -17.67
N GLY A 236 -9.52 2.63 -18.08
CA GLY A 236 -8.75 2.67 -19.33
C GLY A 236 -7.27 2.90 -19.10
N CYS A 237 -6.57 3.42 -20.12
CA CYS A 237 -5.15 3.76 -20.03
C CYS A 237 -4.85 4.62 -18.79
N PHE A 238 -4.02 4.11 -17.90
CA PHE A 238 -3.77 4.78 -16.61
C PHE A 238 -3.00 6.10 -16.71
N TRP A 239 -2.40 6.43 -17.86
CA TRP A 239 -1.64 7.68 -18.07
C TRP A 239 -2.58 8.88 -18.05
N GLY A 240 -3.64 8.83 -18.85
CA GLY A 240 -4.67 9.88 -18.89
C GLY A 240 -5.42 10.00 -17.56
N MET A 241 -5.71 8.87 -16.93
CA MET A 241 -6.30 8.83 -15.58
C MET A 241 -5.42 9.58 -14.56
N GLN A 242 -4.12 9.25 -14.50
CA GLN A 242 -3.18 9.84 -13.55
C GLN A 242 -3.01 11.34 -13.75
N GLU A 243 -3.05 11.79 -15.01
CA GLU A 243 -2.91 13.20 -15.38
C GLU A 243 -4.12 14.05 -14.98
N ILE A 244 -5.33 13.51 -15.07
CA ILE A 244 -6.52 14.25 -14.63
C ILE A 244 -6.64 14.17 -13.10
N ILE A 245 -6.49 12.99 -12.50
CA ILE A 245 -6.72 12.80 -11.05
C ILE A 245 -5.77 13.63 -10.20
N ARG A 246 -4.48 13.71 -10.57
CA ARG A 246 -3.48 14.48 -9.79
C ARG A 246 -3.84 15.97 -9.64
N LYS A 247 -4.66 16.51 -10.54
CA LYS A 247 -5.05 17.93 -10.57
C LYS A 247 -6.32 18.20 -9.75
N ILE A 248 -6.99 17.16 -9.25
CA ILE A 248 -8.20 17.30 -8.44
C ILE A 248 -7.81 17.87 -7.08
N PRO A 249 -8.40 19.01 -6.65
CA PRO A 249 -8.17 19.54 -5.30
C PRO A 249 -8.52 18.50 -4.23
N GLY A 250 -7.61 18.29 -3.27
CA GLY A 250 -7.75 17.29 -2.21
C GLY A 250 -7.07 15.95 -2.52
N VAL A 251 -6.65 15.70 -3.76
CA VAL A 251 -5.73 14.59 -4.07
C VAL A 251 -4.33 14.95 -3.56
N LEU A 252 -3.72 14.02 -2.83
CA LEU A 252 -2.41 14.17 -2.19
C LEU A 252 -1.32 13.43 -2.99
N ALA A 253 -1.62 12.23 -3.48
CA ALA A 253 -0.68 11.42 -4.26
C ALA A 253 -1.40 10.51 -5.25
N THR A 254 -0.71 10.17 -6.35
CA THR A 254 -1.19 9.24 -7.38
C THR A 254 -0.08 8.30 -7.81
N GLU A 255 -0.42 7.04 -8.04
CA GLU A 255 0.52 6.02 -8.53
C GLU A 255 -0.21 5.04 -9.44
N VAL A 256 0.38 4.74 -10.60
CA VAL A 256 -0.23 3.82 -11.57
C VAL A 256 0.30 2.40 -11.39
N GLY A 257 -0.51 1.41 -11.73
CA GLY A 257 -0.18 0.02 -11.49
C GLY A 257 -1.24 -0.95 -12.00
N TYR A 258 -1.15 -2.19 -11.52
CA TYR A 258 -1.96 -3.31 -11.95
C TYR A 258 -2.64 -3.97 -10.76
N THR A 259 -3.95 -4.14 -10.79
CA THR A 259 -4.72 -4.84 -9.73
C THR A 259 -5.96 -5.55 -10.31
N GLY A 260 -6.66 -6.35 -9.50
CA GLY A 260 -7.85 -7.10 -9.92
C GLY A 260 -7.58 -8.37 -10.74
N GLY A 261 -6.31 -8.77 -10.89
CA GLY A 261 -5.88 -9.98 -11.58
C GLY A 261 -5.29 -11.02 -10.62
N LYS A 262 -4.72 -12.08 -11.19
CA LYS A 262 -4.21 -13.25 -10.43
C LYS A 262 -2.68 -13.40 -10.46
N VAL A 263 -1.98 -12.62 -11.28
CA VAL A 263 -0.54 -12.76 -11.49
C VAL A 263 0.21 -11.89 -10.49
N PRO A 264 0.98 -12.44 -9.54
CA PRO A 264 1.76 -11.64 -8.62
C PRO A 264 2.92 -10.94 -9.35
N HIS A 265 3.40 -9.82 -8.80
CA HIS A 265 4.49 -9.03 -9.39
C HIS A 265 4.23 -8.67 -10.86
N ALA A 266 2.99 -8.29 -11.18
CA ALA A 266 2.57 -8.05 -12.55
C ALA A 266 3.43 -6.96 -13.22
N THR A 267 3.87 -7.23 -14.45
CA THR A 267 4.59 -6.27 -15.31
C THR A 267 3.74 -5.85 -16.49
N TYR A 268 4.09 -4.73 -17.14
CA TYR A 268 3.42 -4.25 -18.33
C TYR A 268 3.35 -5.32 -19.43
N GLU A 269 4.47 -6.00 -19.68
CA GLU A 269 4.59 -7.05 -20.70
C GLU A 269 3.61 -8.22 -20.46
N GLN A 270 3.36 -8.56 -19.21
CA GLN A 270 2.37 -9.57 -18.86
C GLN A 270 0.95 -9.02 -19.02
N VAL A 271 0.68 -7.84 -18.49
CA VAL A 271 -0.67 -7.24 -18.46
C VAL A 271 -1.16 -6.89 -19.86
N LYS A 272 -0.31 -6.37 -20.74
CA LYS A 272 -0.67 -6.03 -22.13
C LYS A 272 -1.16 -7.24 -22.93
N SER A 273 -0.78 -8.47 -22.53
CA SER A 273 -1.28 -9.70 -23.15
C SER A 273 -2.76 -9.96 -22.90
N GLY A 274 -3.36 -9.29 -21.91
CA GLY A 274 -4.75 -9.49 -21.47
C GLY A 274 -4.99 -10.77 -20.66
N ARG A 275 -3.97 -11.60 -20.42
CA ARG A 275 -4.12 -12.92 -19.78
C ARG A 275 -4.02 -12.92 -18.27
N THR A 276 -3.55 -11.83 -17.66
CA THR A 276 -3.28 -11.76 -16.21
C THR A 276 -4.54 -11.52 -15.38
N GLY A 277 -5.60 -11.00 -16.01
CA GLY A 277 -6.81 -10.51 -15.34
C GLY A 277 -6.67 -9.13 -14.70
N HIS A 278 -5.45 -8.56 -14.65
CA HIS A 278 -5.27 -7.23 -14.09
C HIS A 278 -5.90 -6.15 -14.96
N ALA A 279 -6.41 -5.10 -14.32
CA ALA A 279 -6.71 -3.82 -14.94
C ALA A 279 -5.52 -2.87 -14.74
N GLU A 280 -5.24 -2.05 -15.75
CA GLU A 280 -4.51 -0.80 -15.55
C GLU A 280 -5.29 0.07 -14.58
N SER A 281 -4.64 0.43 -13.48
CA SER A 281 -5.28 1.02 -12.32
C SER A 281 -4.44 2.15 -11.76
N ILE A 282 -5.08 3.00 -10.97
CA ILE A 282 -4.46 4.09 -10.23
C ILE A 282 -4.80 3.98 -8.75
N ARG A 283 -3.77 4.09 -7.92
CA ARG A 283 -3.86 4.31 -6.48
C ARG A 283 -3.87 5.81 -6.22
N VAL A 284 -4.92 6.29 -5.56
CA VAL A 284 -5.14 7.70 -5.24
C VAL A 284 -5.14 7.85 -3.72
N VAL A 285 -4.23 8.66 -3.19
CA VAL A 285 -4.27 9.08 -1.78
C VAL A 285 -4.88 10.47 -1.75
N PHE A 286 -5.91 10.68 -0.94
CA PHE A 286 -6.64 11.95 -0.86
C PHE A 286 -6.97 12.33 0.59
N ASP A 287 -7.21 13.62 0.79
CA ASP A 287 -7.66 14.19 2.05
C ASP A 287 -9.20 14.22 2.08
N PRO A 288 -9.87 13.39 2.91
CA PRO A 288 -11.32 13.32 2.95
C PRO A 288 -11.97 14.57 3.55
N GLU A 289 -11.21 15.48 4.16
CA GLU A 289 -11.71 16.79 4.60
C GLU A 289 -11.82 17.78 3.42
N ARG A 290 -11.13 17.50 2.32
CA ARG A 290 -11.08 18.36 1.11
C ARG A 290 -11.73 17.75 -0.12
N LEU A 291 -11.73 16.43 -0.19
CA LEU A 291 -12.30 15.66 -1.30
C LEU A 291 -12.93 14.39 -0.73
N SER A 292 -14.26 14.30 -0.75
CA SER A 292 -14.92 13.06 -0.32
C SER A 292 -14.66 11.93 -1.34
N TYR A 293 -14.71 10.67 -0.88
CA TYR A 293 -14.63 9.52 -1.78
C TYR A 293 -15.75 9.55 -2.84
N GLU A 294 -16.94 10.04 -2.47
CA GLU A 294 -18.07 10.23 -3.38
C GLU A 294 -17.76 11.25 -4.48
N ASP A 295 -17.16 12.38 -4.14
CA ASP A 295 -16.77 13.41 -5.12
C ASP A 295 -15.65 12.91 -6.03
N LEU A 296 -14.67 12.18 -5.48
CA LEU A 296 -13.62 11.52 -6.27
C LEU A 296 -14.23 10.55 -7.30
N LEU A 297 -15.25 9.78 -6.91
CA LEU A 297 -15.98 8.92 -7.85
C LEU A 297 -16.78 9.74 -8.89
N GLY A 298 -17.31 10.90 -8.51
CA GLY A 298 -17.92 11.85 -9.45
C GLY A 298 -16.95 12.28 -10.55
N TRP A 299 -15.70 12.58 -10.19
CA TRP A 299 -14.63 12.83 -11.18
C TRP A 299 -14.31 11.60 -12.03
N PHE A 300 -14.17 10.43 -11.39
CA PHE A 300 -13.89 9.16 -12.06
C PHE A 300 -14.89 8.86 -13.19
N PHE A 301 -16.19 8.99 -12.92
CA PHE A 301 -17.23 8.73 -13.92
C PHE A 301 -17.28 9.77 -15.06
N ARG A 302 -16.65 10.94 -14.91
CA ARG A 302 -16.58 11.97 -15.96
C ARG A 302 -15.35 11.83 -16.87
N MET A 303 -14.26 11.26 -16.36
CA MET A 303 -12.98 11.23 -17.07
C MET A 303 -12.83 10.10 -18.08
N HIS A 304 -13.65 9.05 -18.01
CA HIS A 304 -13.65 7.94 -18.96
C HIS A 304 -15.06 7.61 -19.47
N ASP A 305 -15.20 6.71 -20.45
CA ASP A 305 -16.50 6.15 -20.85
C ASP A 305 -16.77 4.89 -20.01
N PRO A 306 -17.66 4.95 -19.00
CA PRO A 306 -17.93 3.83 -18.11
C PRO A 306 -18.97 2.86 -18.71
N THR A 307 -19.32 2.99 -19.99
CA THR A 307 -20.34 2.18 -20.69
C THR A 307 -19.75 1.21 -21.70
N THR A 308 -18.43 1.27 -21.91
CA THR A 308 -17.69 0.42 -22.85
C THR A 308 -17.02 -0.75 -22.12
N PRO A 309 -17.53 -1.99 -22.27
CA PRO A 309 -16.93 -3.14 -21.61
C PRO A 309 -15.53 -3.42 -22.20
N ASN A 310 -14.54 -3.60 -21.32
CA ASN A 310 -13.17 -3.97 -21.68
C ASN A 310 -12.53 -3.09 -22.77
N ARG A 311 -12.84 -1.79 -22.73
CA ARG A 311 -12.32 -0.81 -23.69
C ARG A 311 -12.41 0.58 -23.09
N GLN A 312 -11.44 1.42 -23.43
CA GLN A 312 -11.56 2.86 -23.31
C GLN A 312 -10.94 3.55 -24.53
N GLY A 313 -11.75 4.32 -25.27
CA GLY A 313 -11.31 4.92 -26.53
C GLY A 313 -10.77 3.86 -27.50
N ASN A 314 -9.54 4.05 -27.97
CA ASN A 314 -8.87 3.11 -28.87
C ASN A 314 -8.24 1.91 -28.13
N ASP A 315 -8.11 1.97 -26.81
CA ASP A 315 -7.49 0.94 -25.99
C ASP A 315 -8.50 -0.18 -25.71
N THR A 316 -8.31 -1.33 -26.37
CA THR A 316 -9.22 -2.49 -26.26
C THR A 316 -8.55 -3.64 -25.54
N GLY A 317 -9.22 -4.17 -24.51
CA GLY A 317 -8.73 -5.27 -23.68
C GLY A 317 -9.28 -5.21 -22.27
N ALA A 318 -9.37 -6.36 -21.60
CA ALA A 318 -9.87 -6.45 -20.22
C ALA A 318 -9.01 -5.65 -19.22
N GLN A 319 -7.76 -5.37 -19.57
CA GLN A 319 -6.88 -4.50 -18.81
C GLN A 319 -7.31 -3.03 -18.82
N TYR A 320 -8.15 -2.61 -19.78
CA TYR A 320 -8.66 -1.24 -19.89
C TYR A 320 -10.11 -1.09 -19.41
N ARG A 321 -10.64 -2.10 -18.69
CA ARG A 321 -12.00 -2.07 -18.18
C ARG A 321 -12.19 -0.97 -17.12
N SER A 322 -13.44 -0.53 -16.99
CA SER A 322 -13.86 0.34 -15.89
C SER A 322 -14.10 -0.50 -14.63
N ALA A 323 -13.39 -0.20 -13.54
CA ALA A 323 -13.55 -0.88 -12.26
C ALA A 323 -13.22 0.04 -11.06
N ILE A 324 -13.91 -0.20 -9.95
CA ILE A 324 -13.67 0.39 -8.63
C ILE A 324 -13.32 -0.75 -7.68
N PHE A 325 -12.12 -0.69 -7.12
CA PHE A 325 -11.59 -1.69 -6.19
C PHE A 325 -11.75 -1.18 -4.76
N TYR A 326 -12.83 -1.55 -4.07
CA TYR A 326 -13.18 -0.95 -2.79
C TYR A 326 -12.31 -1.48 -1.63
N ILE A 327 -11.96 -0.57 -0.71
CA ILE A 327 -11.29 -0.87 0.55
C ILE A 327 -12.33 -0.74 1.67
N GLY A 328 -12.89 -1.89 2.07
CA GLY A 328 -13.91 -1.98 3.11
C GLY A 328 -15.33 -1.60 2.68
N GLU A 329 -16.28 -1.82 3.59
CA GLU A 329 -17.71 -1.72 3.32
C GLU A 329 -18.21 -0.29 3.05
N ALA A 330 -17.57 0.72 3.64
CA ALA A 330 -17.95 2.12 3.44
C ALA A 330 -17.73 2.54 1.97
N GLN A 331 -16.55 2.24 1.42
CA GLN A 331 -16.26 2.52 0.01
C GLN A 331 -17.17 1.74 -0.94
N ARG A 332 -17.45 0.45 -0.63
CA ARG A 332 -18.38 -0.37 -1.43
C ARG A 332 -19.75 0.30 -1.55
N LYS A 333 -20.36 0.66 -0.42
CA LYS A 333 -21.70 1.28 -0.39
C LYS A 333 -21.72 2.62 -1.11
N THR A 334 -20.70 3.45 -0.91
CA THR A 334 -20.59 4.74 -1.62
C THR A 334 -20.43 4.52 -3.13
N ALA A 335 -19.58 3.58 -3.55
CA ALA A 335 -19.39 3.28 -4.98
C ALA A 335 -20.67 2.77 -5.64
N GLU A 336 -21.41 1.87 -4.98
CA GLU A 336 -22.70 1.36 -5.45
C GLU A 336 -23.72 2.50 -5.60
N ALA A 337 -23.82 3.38 -4.60
CA ALA A 337 -24.72 4.53 -4.62
C ALA A 337 -24.38 5.55 -5.73
N VAL A 338 -23.10 5.90 -5.88
CA VAL A 338 -22.64 6.82 -6.93
C VAL A 338 -22.87 6.21 -8.31
N LYS A 339 -22.53 4.94 -8.52
CA LYS A 339 -22.79 4.24 -9.79
C LYS A 339 -24.27 4.27 -10.15
N ALA A 340 -25.15 3.96 -9.19
CA ALA A 340 -26.60 3.99 -9.41
C ALA A 340 -27.09 5.40 -9.79
N ARG A 341 -26.59 6.45 -9.11
CA ARG A 341 -26.93 7.84 -9.44
C ARG A 341 -26.43 8.26 -10.82
N VAL A 342 -25.22 7.87 -11.20
CA VAL A 342 -24.64 8.17 -12.52
C VAL A 342 -25.43 7.44 -13.63
N ASP A 343 -25.78 6.18 -13.42
CA ASP A 343 -26.59 5.40 -14.37
C ASP A 343 -27.99 6.02 -14.56
N ALA A 344 -28.62 6.48 -13.47
CA ALA A 344 -29.92 7.15 -13.50
C ALA A 344 -29.88 8.61 -14.00
N SER A 345 -28.70 9.21 -14.17
CA SER A 345 -28.56 10.64 -14.51
C SER A 345 -28.99 10.99 -15.94
N GLY A 346 -29.10 10.01 -16.83
CA GLY A 346 -29.35 10.22 -18.26
C GLY A 346 -28.17 10.83 -19.03
N LYS A 347 -27.02 11.08 -18.38
CA LYS A 347 -25.80 11.62 -19.03
C LYS A 347 -25.14 10.61 -19.96
N TRP A 348 -25.28 9.32 -19.66
CA TRP A 348 -24.75 8.23 -20.46
C TRP A 348 -25.86 7.56 -21.27
N LYS A 349 -25.64 7.38 -22.58
CA LYS A 349 -26.63 6.77 -23.48
C LYS A 349 -26.77 5.26 -23.31
N ARG A 350 -25.82 4.64 -22.62
CA ARG A 350 -25.70 3.19 -22.42
C ARG A 350 -25.55 2.92 -20.91
N PRO A 351 -25.94 1.72 -20.44
CA PRO A 351 -25.78 1.37 -19.03
C PRO A 351 -24.32 1.42 -18.58
N ILE A 352 -24.12 1.79 -17.31
CA ILE A 352 -22.80 1.83 -16.66
C ILE A 352 -22.32 0.40 -16.37
N VAL A 353 -21.22 0.00 -17.01
CA VAL A 353 -20.63 -1.35 -16.91
C VAL A 353 -19.51 -1.45 -15.86
N THR A 354 -19.17 -0.35 -15.19
CA THR A 354 -18.12 -0.29 -14.16
C THR A 354 -18.28 -1.39 -13.11
N GLU A 355 -17.24 -2.20 -12.94
CA GLU A 355 -17.19 -3.23 -11.90
C GLU A 355 -16.99 -2.59 -10.52
N ILE A 356 -17.64 -3.11 -9.48
CA ILE A 356 -17.38 -2.75 -8.08
C ILE A 356 -17.00 -4.02 -7.36
N VAL A 357 -15.72 -4.17 -7.05
CA VAL A 357 -15.12 -5.42 -6.56
C VAL A 357 -14.16 -5.15 -5.41
N PRO A 358 -13.91 -6.11 -4.51
CA PRO A 358 -12.97 -5.90 -3.41
C PRO A 358 -11.56 -5.63 -3.94
N ALA A 359 -10.84 -4.74 -3.26
CA ALA A 359 -9.43 -4.52 -3.54
C ALA A 359 -8.60 -5.80 -3.34
N SER A 360 -7.67 -6.04 -4.28
CA SER A 360 -6.62 -7.05 -4.21
C SER A 360 -5.25 -6.37 -4.14
N ASP A 361 -4.18 -7.17 -4.18
CA ASP A 361 -2.81 -6.64 -4.27
C ASP A 361 -2.68 -5.64 -5.44
N PHE A 362 -1.94 -4.56 -5.19
CA PHE A 362 -1.63 -3.54 -6.17
C PHE A 362 -0.14 -3.64 -6.52
N TRP A 363 0.15 -3.88 -7.80
CA TRP A 363 1.51 -3.96 -8.32
C TRP A 363 1.85 -2.62 -8.99
N PRO A 364 2.76 -1.82 -8.43
CA PRO A 364 3.20 -0.58 -9.08
C PRO A 364 3.69 -0.86 -10.50
N ALA A 365 3.24 -0.05 -11.45
CA ALA A 365 3.77 -0.10 -12.79
C ALA A 365 5.20 0.45 -12.81
N GLU A 366 5.95 0.09 -13.84
CA GLU A 366 7.33 0.47 -14.07
C GLU A 366 7.49 2.01 -14.07
N ASP A 367 8.67 2.49 -13.67
CA ASP A 367 8.93 3.94 -13.47
C ASP A 367 8.64 4.80 -14.71
N TYR A 368 8.75 4.23 -15.91
CA TYR A 368 8.44 4.94 -17.14
C TYR A 368 6.92 5.18 -17.34
N HIS A 369 6.05 4.40 -16.69
CA HIS A 369 4.61 4.65 -16.68
C HIS A 369 4.21 5.69 -15.63
N GLN A 370 4.97 5.81 -14.53
CA GLN A 370 4.69 6.79 -13.48
C GLN A 370 4.87 8.22 -14.02
N ASP A 371 3.87 9.08 -13.81
CA ASP A 371 3.91 10.48 -14.25
C ASP A 371 4.19 10.64 -15.75
N TYR A 372 3.77 9.67 -16.58
CA TYR A 372 4.12 9.62 -18.00
C TYR A 372 3.82 10.91 -18.75
N LEU A 373 2.65 11.53 -18.55
CA LEU A 373 2.23 12.76 -19.24
C LEU A 373 2.89 14.03 -18.71
N GLU A 374 3.42 14.02 -17.47
CA GLU A 374 4.31 15.09 -17.01
C GLU A 374 5.69 14.98 -17.66
N LYS A 375 6.19 13.74 -17.81
CA LYS A 375 7.49 13.45 -18.45
C LYS A 375 7.43 13.65 -19.97
N ASN A 376 6.27 13.45 -20.58
CA ASN A 376 6.04 13.53 -22.01
C ASN A 376 4.86 14.47 -22.31
N PRO A 377 5.05 15.81 -22.24
CA PRO A 377 4.01 16.76 -22.59
C PRO A 377 3.51 16.53 -24.03
N GLY A 378 2.20 16.38 -24.21
CA GLY A 378 1.59 16.02 -25.50
C GLY A 378 1.62 14.52 -25.84
N GLY A 379 2.05 13.68 -24.89
CA GLY A 379 1.96 12.23 -25.00
C GLY A 379 0.53 11.72 -25.12
N TYR A 380 0.39 10.43 -25.45
CA TYR A 380 -0.91 9.82 -25.70
C TYR A 380 -1.83 9.86 -24.46
N THR A 381 -3.08 10.30 -24.67
CA THR A 381 -4.16 10.17 -23.71
C THR A 381 -5.50 9.99 -24.45
N CYS A 382 -6.32 9.06 -23.97
CA CYS A 382 -7.72 8.90 -24.38
C CYS A 382 -8.70 9.47 -23.34
N HIS A 383 -8.20 10.14 -22.30
CA HIS A 383 -8.98 10.69 -21.20
C HIS A 383 -9.12 12.20 -21.30
N PHE A 384 -10.34 12.65 -21.04
CA PHE A 384 -10.72 14.05 -20.89
C PHE A 384 -11.98 14.11 -20.02
N LEU A 385 -12.23 15.25 -19.40
CA LEU A 385 -13.42 15.44 -18.57
C LEU A 385 -14.65 15.71 -19.43
N ARG A 386 -15.73 14.99 -19.14
CA ARG A 386 -17.05 15.14 -19.76
C ARG A 386 -17.99 15.89 -18.82
N ASP A 387 -18.99 16.55 -19.40
CA ASP A 387 -20.00 17.36 -18.70
C ASP A 387 -21.34 16.65 -18.46
#